data_AF-A0A7S4M2N6-F1
#
_entry.id   AF-A0A7S4M2N6-F1
#
_cell.length_a   1.000
_cell.length_b   1.000
_cell.length_c   1.000
_cell.angle_alpha   90.00
_cell.angle_beta   90.00
_cell.angle_gamma   90.00
#
_symmetry.space_group_name_H-M   'P 1'
#
loop_
_entity.id
_entity.type
_entity.pdbx_description
1 polymer ?
#
loop_
_entity_poly.entity_id
_entity_poly.type
_entity_poly.pdbx_seq_one_letter_code
_entity_poly.pdbx_strand_id
1 'polypeptide(L)'
;AGASAGRRLSSLFSGLGTWRRSRTGGKADARAEARSRAAFKFGYRYTHFFYALQPRPPFRMLATSAEFCLASAQDASDCESVQFISGIAKAVDGDNLLIAYGVNDCEAKIGTLRMDRLWKMLVALGNTTDPICEV
;
A
#
# COMPACT_ATOMS: atom_id res chain seq x y z
N ALA A 1 -3.26 29.37 -25.70
CA ALA A 1 -2.45 28.54 -24.79
C ALA A 1 -3.34 28.03 -23.67
N GLY A 2 -3.26 26.74 -23.31
CA GLY A 2 -3.83 26.20 -22.08
C GLY A 2 -5.01 25.24 -22.26
N ALA A 3 -4.75 23.99 -22.67
CA ALA A 3 -5.66 22.85 -22.47
C ALA A 3 -4.93 21.51 -22.69
N SER A 4 -4.18 20.98 -21.71
CA SER A 4 -3.59 19.63 -21.85
C SER A 4 -2.97 19.04 -20.56
N ALA A 5 -3.72 18.88 -19.46
CA ALA A 5 -3.19 18.18 -18.28
C ALA A 5 -4.15 17.20 -17.60
N GLY A 6 -5.35 16.98 -18.17
CA GLY A 6 -6.43 16.23 -17.51
C GLY A 6 -6.74 14.85 -18.06
N ARG A 7 -5.95 14.28 -18.96
CA ARG A 7 -6.34 13.06 -19.67
C ARG A 7 -5.14 12.21 -20.01
N ARG A 8 -4.75 11.27 -19.12
CA ARG A 8 -3.96 10.09 -19.52
C ARG A 8 -3.55 9.08 -18.42
N LEU A 9 -4.07 9.09 -17.19
CA LEU A 9 -3.78 8.05 -16.16
C LEU A 9 -4.47 6.67 -16.39
N SER A 10 -5.00 6.36 -17.59
CA SER A 10 -5.89 5.22 -17.81
C SER A 10 -5.20 3.86 -17.97
N SER A 11 -3.86 3.76 -17.92
CA SER A 11 -3.16 2.50 -18.22
C SER A 11 -1.99 2.18 -17.29
N LEU A 12 -2.05 2.54 -16.01
CA LEU A 12 -1.12 1.99 -15.02
C LEU A 12 -1.81 0.84 -14.27
N PHE A 13 -1.25 -0.37 -14.36
CA PHE A 13 -1.72 -1.45 -13.49
C PHE A 13 -1.07 -1.25 -12.11
N SER A 14 -1.85 -0.64 -11.21
CA SER A 14 -1.47 -0.49 -9.81
C SER A 14 -2.03 -1.68 -9.04
N GLY A 15 -1.15 -2.42 -8.39
CA GLY A 15 -1.49 -3.58 -7.58
C GLY A 15 -1.15 -3.35 -6.11
N LEU A 16 -1.53 -4.32 -5.29
CA LEU A 16 -1.28 -4.31 -3.86
C LEU A 16 -0.66 -5.64 -3.45
N GLY A 17 0.39 -5.57 -2.64
CA GLY A 17 1.04 -6.71 -2.02
C GLY A 17 0.85 -6.71 -0.51
N THR A 18 0.96 -7.90 0.08
CA THR A 18 0.87 -8.10 1.53
C THR A 18 2.06 -8.94 2.00
N TRP A 19 2.77 -8.45 3.02
CA TRP A 19 3.82 -9.18 3.72
C TRP A 19 3.30 -9.67 5.07
N ARG A 20 3.52 -10.96 5.35
CA ARG A 20 3.28 -11.56 6.67
C ARG A 20 4.63 -11.77 7.36
N ARG A 21 4.86 -11.09 8.49
CA ARG A 21 6.04 -11.35 9.31
C ARG A 21 5.67 -12.13 10.57
N SER A 22 6.27 -13.32 10.69
CA SER A 22 6.29 -14.08 11.95
C SER A 22 7.40 -13.53 12.84
N ARG A 23 7.17 -13.49 14.16
CA ARG A 23 8.29 -13.43 15.10
C ARG A 23 8.80 -14.85 15.32
N THR A 24 9.88 -15.25 14.65
CA THR A 24 10.73 -16.32 15.20
C THR A 24 11.53 -15.68 16.33
N GLY A 25 11.60 -16.34 17.50
CA GLY A 25 12.30 -15.84 18.69
C GLY A 25 13.82 -15.78 18.54
N GLY A 26 14.33 -15.08 17.54
CA GLY A 26 15.75 -14.83 17.32
C GLY A 26 16.14 -13.45 17.83
N LYS A 27 17.13 -13.41 18.73
CA LYS A 27 17.80 -12.18 19.20
C LYS A 27 18.40 -11.45 18.00
N ALA A 28 17.72 -10.43 17.47
CA ALA A 28 18.31 -9.51 16.52
C ALA A 28 17.97 -8.07 16.94
N ASP A 29 19.02 -7.40 17.41
CA ASP A 29 19.22 -5.95 17.47
C ASP A 29 18.28 -5.12 18.34
N ALA A 30 18.56 -5.17 19.65
CA ALA A 30 18.00 -4.33 20.72
C ALA A 30 18.07 -2.80 20.49
N ARG A 31 18.72 -2.32 19.42
CA ARG A 31 18.79 -0.89 19.07
C ARG A 31 17.69 -0.43 18.11
N ALA A 32 17.07 -1.34 17.35
CA ALA A 32 15.88 -1.03 16.54
C ALA A 32 14.57 -1.13 17.34
N GLU A 33 14.62 -1.77 18.51
CA GLU A 33 13.46 -2.14 19.34
C GLU A 33 12.89 -0.97 20.17
N ALA A 34 13.60 0.16 20.28
CA ALA A 34 13.18 1.32 21.08
C ALA A 34 12.07 2.19 20.44
N ARG A 35 11.58 1.84 19.23
CA ARG A 35 10.47 2.54 18.56
C ARG A 35 9.24 1.69 18.30
N SER A 36 9.24 0.41 18.68
CA SER A 36 8.03 -0.42 18.52
C SER A 36 7.03 -0.11 19.63
N ARG A 37 6.01 0.69 19.30
CA ARG A 37 4.69 0.61 19.95
C ARG A 37 4.36 -0.88 20.16
N ALA A 38 3.93 -1.21 21.37
CA ALA A 38 3.88 -2.55 21.96
C ALA A 38 3.83 -3.70 20.95
N ALA A 39 4.90 -4.49 20.89
CA ALA A 39 4.94 -5.68 20.05
C ALA A 39 3.86 -6.68 20.48
N PHE A 40 3.03 -7.15 19.56
CA PHE A 40 1.99 -8.14 19.83
C PHE A 40 2.54 -9.37 20.55
N LYS A 41 1.89 -9.80 21.65
CA LYS A 41 2.30 -10.94 22.48
C LYS A 41 2.19 -12.28 21.74
N PHE A 42 1.19 -12.40 20.87
CA PHE A 42 0.96 -13.53 19.96
C PHE A 42 0.36 -12.98 18.65
N GLY A 43 0.72 -13.55 17.50
CA GLY A 43 0.16 -13.17 16.19
C GLY A 43 1.22 -12.87 15.12
N TYR A 44 0.73 -12.54 13.93
CA TYR A 44 1.55 -12.10 12.80
C TYR A 44 1.23 -10.64 12.52
N ARG A 45 2.24 -9.85 12.16
CA ARG A 45 2.02 -8.50 11.65
C ARG A 45 1.90 -8.58 10.13
N TYR A 46 0.77 -8.14 9.63
CA TYR A 46 0.56 -7.97 8.20
C TYR A 46 0.83 -6.51 7.83
N THR A 47 1.70 -6.31 6.85
CA THR A 47 1.92 -5.01 6.24
C THR A 47 1.59 -5.10 4.76
N HIS A 48 1.23 -3.97 4.19
CA HIS A 48 0.83 -3.85 2.80
C HIS A 48 1.73 -2.87 2.07
N PHE A 49 1.83 -3.00 0.76
CA PHE A 49 2.54 -2.03 -0.07
C PHE A 49 1.85 -1.96 -1.43
N PHE A 50 1.85 -0.77 -2.02
CA PHE A 50 1.43 -0.59 -3.39
C PHE A 50 2.61 -0.86 -4.31
N TYR A 51 2.33 -1.35 -5.50
CA TYR A 51 3.29 -1.43 -6.59
C TYR A 51 2.62 -1.08 -7.91
N ALA A 52 3.41 -0.57 -8.85
CA ALA A 52 2.98 -0.32 -10.22
C ALA A 52 3.76 -1.20 -11.19
N LEU A 53 3.07 -1.81 -12.15
CA LEU A 53 3.68 -2.59 -13.22
C LEU A 53 3.50 -1.89 -14.57
N GLN A 54 4.40 -2.19 -15.52
CA GLN A 54 4.17 -1.88 -16.92
C GLN A 54 2.85 -2.53 -17.38
N PRO A 55 1.98 -1.82 -18.12
CA PRO A 55 0.68 -2.37 -18.53
C PRO A 55 0.79 -3.42 -19.64
N ARG A 56 1.97 -3.55 -20.25
CA ARG A 56 2.26 -4.49 -21.33
C ARG A 56 3.48 -5.33 -20.95
N PRO A 57 3.60 -6.56 -21.47
CA PRO A 57 4.79 -7.38 -21.28
C PRO A 57 6.07 -6.56 -21.57
N PRO A 58 7.14 -6.71 -20.75
CA PRO A 58 7.34 -7.78 -19.77
C PRO A 58 6.84 -7.49 -18.34
N PHE A 59 5.87 -6.56 -18.15
CA PHE A 59 5.24 -6.25 -16.85
C PHE A 59 6.24 -5.88 -15.74
N ARG A 60 7.29 -5.12 -16.08
CA ARG A 60 8.30 -4.71 -15.09
C ARG A 60 7.67 -3.87 -14.00
N MET A 61 8.18 -4.03 -12.78
CA MET A 61 7.83 -3.16 -11.66
C MET A 61 8.45 -1.78 -11.88
N LEU A 62 7.60 -0.75 -11.87
CA LEU A 62 7.97 0.63 -12.13
C LEU A 62 8.15 1.42 -10.83
N ALA A 63 7.34 1.12 -9.83
CA ALA A 63 7.34 1.83 -8.56
C ALA A 63 6.82 0.94 -7.44
N THR A 64 7.21 1.24 -6.21
CA THR A 64 6.69 0.63 -4.98
C THR A 64 6.48 1.67 -3.91
N SER A 65 5.55 1.42 -2.99
CA SER A 65 5.48 2.20 -1.76
C SER A 65 6.34 1.59 -0.66
N ALA A 66 6.60 2.38 0.38
CA ALA A 66 6.95 1.82 1.67
C ALA A 66 5.81 0.92 2.20
N GLU A 67 6.15 0.02 3.12
CA GLU A 67 5.16 -0.76 3.84
C GLU A 67 4.26 0.14 4.69
N PHE A 68 2.95 -0.17 4.69
CA PHE A 68 1.95 0.50 5.49
C PHE A 68 1.00 -0.52 6.14
N CYS A 69 0.16 -0.04 7.05
CA CYS A 69 -0.96 -0.77 7.62
C CYS A 69 -2.20 0.12 7.58
N LEU A 70 -3.38 -0.47 7.78
CA LEU A 70 -4.60 0.29 7.98
C LEU A 70 -4.75 0.60 9.48
N ALA A 71 -5.24 1.79 9.80
CA ALA A 71 -5.43 2.21 11.18
C ALA A 71 -6.43 1.29 11.91
N SER A 72 -6.18 1.04 13.18
CA SER A 72 -7.09 0.29 14.04
C SER A 72 -8.37 1.09 14.32
N ALA A 73 -9.49 0.38 14.44
CA ALA A 73 -10.77 1.01 14.80
C ALA A 73 -10.79 1.46 16.28
N GLN A 74 -10.01 0.81 17.14
CA GLN A 74 -9.90 1.10 18.57
C GLN A 74 -8.87 2.20 18.84
N ASP A 75 -7.80 2.28 18.04
CA ASP A 75 -6.79 3.33 18.11
C ASP A 75 -6.29 3.71 16.72
N ALA A 76 -6.67 4.89 16.24
CA ALA A 76 -6.27 5.38 14.92
C ALA A 76 -4.75 5.65 14.80
N SER A 77 -4.03 5.70 15.93
CA SER A 77 -2.57 5.82 15.96
C SER A 77 -1.85 4.48 15.89
N ASP A 78 -2.58 3.36 15.92
CA ASP A 78 -2.05 2.00 15.83
C ASP A 78 -2.60 1.25 14.60
N CYS A 79 -2.00 0.10 14.29
CA CYS A 79 -2.48 -0.84 13.28
C CYS A 79 -3.27 -1.98 13.94
N GLU A 80 -4.26 -2.57 13.26
CA GLU A 80 -4.71 -3.90 13.70
C GLU A 80 -3.59 -4.92 13.48
N SER A 81 -3.49 -5.91 14.36
CA SER A 81 -2.45 -6.94 14.26
C SER A 81 -2.58 -7.75 12.96
N VAL A 82 -3.80 -8.21 12.67
CA VAL A 82 -4.09 -9.06 11.51
C VAL A 82 -5.01 -8.29 10.57
N GLN A 83 -4.46 -7.92 9.42
CA GLN A 83 -5.18 -7.26 8.33
C GLN A 83 -4.84 -7.91 7.02
N PHE A 84 -5.85 -8.15 6.20
CA PHE A 84 -5.65 -8.69 4.86
C PHE A 84 -6.46 -7.89 3.86
N ILE A 85 -5.78 -7.06 3.06
CA ILE A 85 -6.43 -6.37 1.96
C ILE A 85 -6.72 -7.39 0.86
N SER A 86 -8.01 -7.55 0.55
CA SER A 86 -8.51 -8.53 -0.41
C SER A 86 -8.77 -7.93 -1.79
N GLY A 87 -8.96 -6.62 -1.89
CA GLY A 87 -9.21 -5.98 -3.18
C GLY A 87 -9.13 -4.46 -3.14
N ILE A 88 -8.98 -3.88 -4.33
CA ILE A 88 -9.03 -2.43 -4.57
C ILE A 88 -9.94 -2.13 -5.76
N ALA A 89 -10.68 -1.03 -5.69
CA ALA A 89 -11.52 -0.57 -6.78
C ALA A 89 -11.51 0.96 -6.83
N LYS A 90 -11.56 1.54 -8.03
CA LYS A 90 -11.75 2.98 -8.18
C LYS A 90 -13.18 3.32 -7.77
N ALA A 91 -13.36 4.32 -6.91
CA ALA A 91 -14.67 4.85 -6.58
C ALA A 91 -15.31 5.55 -7.79
N VAL A 92 -16.64 5.73 -7.75
CA VAL A 92 -17.40 6.35 -8.84
C VAL A 92 -16.99 7.80 -9.08
N ASP A 93 -16.59 8.51 -8.03
CA ASP A 93 -16.07 9.88 -8.13
C ASP A 93 -14.73 9.99 -8.88
N GLY A 94 -13.99 8.88 -9.01
CA GLY A 94 -12.70 8.81 -9.64
C GLY A 94 -11.53 9.37 -8.83
N ASP A 95 -11.79 9.99 -7.68
CA ASP A 95 -10.79 10.61 -6.81
C ASP A 95 -10.36 9.69 -5.67
N ASN A 96 -11.19 8.70 -5.36
CA ASN A 96 -10.94 7.74 -4.29
C ASN A 96 -10.70 6.32 -4.82
N LEU A 97 -9.86 5.60 -4.10
CA LEU A 97 -9.69 4.17 -4.17
C LEU A 97 -10.41 3.55 -2.98
N LEU A 98 -11.35 2.65 -3.25
CA LEU A 98 -11.95 1.78 -2.25
C LEU A 98 -11.02 0.60 -2.01
N ILE A 99 -10.77 0.28 -0.75
CA ILE A 99 -9.90 -0.81 -0.32
C ILE A 99 -10.74 -1.75 0.53
N ALA A 100 -10.97 -2.98 0.04
CA ALA A 100 -11.66 -4.01 0.80
C ALA A 100 -10.64 -4.82 1.61
N TYR A 101 -10.87 -5.00 2.90
CA TYR A 101 -9.94 -5.69 3.78
C TYR A 101 -10.63 -6.44 4.93
N GLY A 102 -10.00 -7.52 5.38
CA GLY A 102 -10.38 -8.25 6.58
C GLY A 102 -9.58 -7.76 7.80
N VAL A 103 -10.21 -7.76 8.97
CA VAL A 103 -9.59 -7.48 10.27
C VAL A 103 -9.76 -8.70 11.17
N ASN A 104 -8.65 -9.16 11.74
CA ASN A 104 -8.60 -10.27 12.71
C ASN A 104 -9.34 -11.54 12.24
N ASP A 105 -9.35 -11.80 10.93
CA ASP A 105 -10.01 -12.92 10.25
C ASP A 105 -11.51 -13.09 10.61
N CYS A 106 -12.15 -12.03 11.12
CA CYS A 106 -13.52 -12.07 11.66
C CYS A 106 -14.42 -10.98 11.06
N GLU A 107 -13.84 -9.83 10.70
CA GLU A 107 -14.60 -8.68 10.22
C GLU A 107 -14.14 -8.26 8.83
N ALA A 108 -15.09 -7.91 7.96
CA ALA A 108 -14.80 -7.29 6.67
C ALA A 108 -15.08 -5.78 6.74
N LYS A 109 -14.18 -4.97 6.17
CA LYS A 109 -14.27 -3.51 6.14
C LYS A 109 -13.91 -2.96 4.76
N ILE A 110 -14.36 -1.74 4.51
CA ILE A 110 -14.00 -0.96 3.32
C ILE A 110 -13.36 0.35 3.80
N GLY A 111 -12.14 0.61 3.36
CA GLY A 111 -11.43 1.86 3.58
C GLY A 111 -11.40 2.69 2.30
N THR A 112 -11.13 3.98 2.45
CA THR A 112 -10.96 4.90 1.33
C THR A 112 -9.55 5.49 1.35
N LEU A 113 -8.93 5.57 0.17
CA LEU A 113 -7.64 6.22 -0.02
C LEU A 113 -7.76 7.16 -1.22
N ARG A 114 -7.42 8.43 -1.03
CA ARG A 114 -7.38 9.37 -2.16
C ARG A 114 -6.32 8.96 -3.18
N MET A 115 -6.66 9.05 -4.47
CA MET A 115 -5.75 8.72 -5.57
C MET A 115 -4.47 9.57 -5.54
N ASP A 116 -4.54 10.85 -5.19
CA ASP A 116 -3.35 11.70 -5.07
C ASP A 116 -2.41 11.23 -3.95
N ARG A 117 -2.97 10.64 -2.88
CA ARG A 117 -2.16 10.07 -1.80
C ARG A 117 -1.48 8.78 -2.25
N LEU A 118 -2.18 7.90 -2.98
CA LEU A 118 -1.60 6.70 -3.59
C LEU A 118 -0.39 7.07 -4.45
N TRP A 119 -0.51 8.05 -5.33
CA TRP A 119 0.59 8.49 -6.19
C TRP A 119 1.78 9.02 -5.40
N LYS A 120 1.54 9.76 -4.31
CA LYS A 120 2.60 10.24 -3.40
C LYS A 120 3.27 9.12 -2.58
N MET A 121 2.60 7.98 -2.42
CA MET A 121 3.17 6.82 -1.72
C MET A 121 4.12 6.02 -2.60
N LEU A 122 3.90 6.01 -3.92
CA LEU A 122 4.72 5.28 -4.87
C LEU A 122 6.05 6.00 -5.12
N VAL A 123 7.15 5.26 -4.94
CA VAL A 123 8.51 5.68 -5.25
C VAL A 123 8.98 4.89 -6.47
N ALA A 124 9.49 5.60 -7.47
CA ALA A 124 9.99 5.00 -8.69
C ALA A 124 11.25 4.16 -8.43
N LEU A 125 11.35 3.01 -9.08
CA LEU A 125 12.54 2.17 -9.06
C LEU A 125 13.42 2.55 -10.27
N GLY A 126 14.61 3.12 -10.06
CA GLY A 126 15.58 3.39 -11.15
C GLY A 126 16.08 2.08 -11.80
N ASN A 127 16.43 1.96 -13.08
CA ASN A 127 16.76 2.92 -14.13
C ASN A 127 15.83 2.76 -15.36
N THR A 128 15.15 3.81 -15.76
CA THR A 128 14.94 4.15 -17.18
C THR A 128 14.92 5.66 -17.25
N THR A 129 15.77 6.23 -18.08
CA THR A 129 15.84 7.65 -18.47
C THR A 129 14.59 8.16 -19.21
N ASP A 130 13.50 7.41 -19.16
CA ASP A 130 12.21 7.96 -19.51
C ASP A 130 11.76 8.76 -18.29
N PRO A 131 11.40 10.04 -18.45
CA PRO A 131 10.57 10.67 -17.45
C PRO A 131 9.43 9.70 -17.16
N ILE A 132 8.92 9.70 -15.94
CA ILE A 132 7.53 9.31 -15.72
C ILE A 132 6.73 10.39 -16.48
N CYS A 133 6.75 10.31 -17.81
CA CYS A 133 6.27 11.33 -18.72
C CYS A 133 4.80 11.42 -18.44
N GLU A 134 4.36 12.64 -18.12
CA GLU A 134 3.20 13.27 -18.71
C GLU A 134 2.22 12.26 -19.33
N VAL A 135 1.42 11.70 -18.43
CA VAL A 135 0.15 11.08 -18.75
C VAL A 135 -0.94 11.91 -18.07
#